data_AF-A0A7Z2JDM1-F1
#
_entry.id   AF-A0A7Z2JDM1-F1
#
_cell.length_a   1.000
_cell.length_b   1.000
_cell.length_c   1.000
_cell.angle_alpha   90.00
_cell.angle_beta   90.00
_cell.angle_gamma   90.00
#
_symmetry.space_group_name_H-M   'P 1'
#
loop_
_entity.id
_entity.type
_entity.pdbx_description
1 polymer ?
#
loop_
_entity_poly.entity_id
_entity_poly.type
_entity_poly.pdbx_seq_one_letter_code
_entity_poly.pdbx_strand_id
1 'polypeptide(L)'
;MSTLAKHVPPKIAGLLPAALADTQLDHVERMVQYYAHHGDAAGSGFDYAYWRKRLRAVAETYDLVATQRKRIVGLLDRLERDALLSLPPHERV
;
A
#
# COMPACT_ATOMS: atom_id res chain seq x y z
N MET A 1 19.55 31.22 -19.57
CA MET A 1 18.57 30.64 -18.62
C MET A 1 18.10 29.32 -19.20
N SER A 2 18.68 28.19 -18.75
CA SER A 2 18.29 26.87 -19.23
C SER A 2 17.06 26.40 -18.48
N THR A 3 15.94 26.24 -19.18
CA THR A 3 14.75 25.60 -18.64
C THR A 3 15.07 24.13 -18.43
N LEU A 4 15.08 23.70 -17.16
CA LEU A 4 15.20 22.30 -16.80
C LEU A 4 13.99 21.58 -17.41
N ALA A 5 14.20 20.83 -18.49
CA ALA A 5 13.18 19.97 -19.07
C ALA A 5 12.73 19.00 -17.99
N LYS A 6 11.52 19.23 -17.46
CA LYS A 6 10.89 18.38 -16.45
C LYS A 6 10.74 17.00 -17.07
N HIS A 7 11.57 16.07 -16.64
CA HIS A 7 11.54 14.68 -17.08
C HIS A 7 10.18 14.10 -16.66
N VAL A 8 9.23 14.06 -17.59
CA VAL A 8 7.96 13.36 -17.39
C VAL A 8 8.28 11.90 -17.65
N PRO A 9 8.27 11.03 -16.62
CA PRO A 9 8.51 9.61 -16.84
C PRO A 9 7.51 9.05 -17.86
N PRO A 10 7.91 8.04 -18.65
CA PRO A 10 7.05 7.48 -19.68
C PRO A 10 5.78 6.92 -19.04
N LYS A 11 4.66 7.59 -19.32
CA LYS A 11 3.33 7.12 -18.93
C LYS A 11 3.08 5.77 -19.60
N ILE A 12 2.96 4.71 -18.82
CA ILE A 12 2.55 3.40 -19.33
C ILE A 12 1.11 3.55 -19.85
N ALA A 13 0.89 3.34 -21.15
CA ALA A 13 -0.40 3.53 -21.78
C ALA A 13 -1.49 2.70 -21.07
N GLY A 14 -2.54 3.37 -20.57
CA GLY A 14 -3.65 2.75 -19.85
C GLY A 14 -3.66 2.93 -18.33
N LEU A 15 -2.56 3.39 -17.71
CA LEU A 15 -2.51 3.63 -16.27
C LEU A 15 -3.03 5.03 -15.87
N LEU A 16 -3.69 5.09 -14.72
CA LEU A 16 -4.16 6.33 -14.12
C LEU A 16 -2.99 7.19 -13.58
N PRO A 17 -3.15 8.53 -13.52
CA PRO A 17 -2.09 9.41 -13.01
C PRO A 17 -1.63 9.07 -11.59
N ALA A 18 -0.32 9.14 -11.35
CA ALA A 18 0.31 8.94 -10.04
C ALA A 18 -0.37 9.73 -8.91
N ALA A 19 -0.77 10.97 -9.17
CA ALA A 19 -1.38 11.85 -8.16
C ALA A 19 -2.69 11.27 -7.56
N LEU A 20 -3.40 10.41 -8.30
CA LEU A 20 -4.61 9.76 -7.79
C LEU A 20 -4.29 8.55 -6.89
N ALA A 21 -3.08 7.99 -6.98
CA ALA A 21 -2.65 6.90 -6.13
C ALA A 21 -2.40 7.35 -4.68
N ASP A 22 -1.94 8.58 -4.46
CA ASP A 22 -1.59 9.07 -3.12
C ASP A 22 -2.78 9.01 -2.16
N THR A 23 -3.98 9.40 -2.59
CA THR A 23 -5.19 9.30 -1.74
C THR A 23 -5.51 7.85 -1.37
N GLN A 24 -5.33 6.91 -2.30
CA GLN A 24 -5.54 5.48 -2.01
C GLN A 24 -4.49 4.95 -1.04
N LEU A 25 -3.22 5.32 -1.23
CA LEU A 25 -2.12 4.92 -0.36
C LEU A 25 -2.29 5.48 1.06
N ASP A 26 -2.67 6.75 1.18
CA ASP A 26 -2.93 7.39 2.48
C ASP A 26 -4.08 6.70 3.22
N HIS A 27 -5.16 6.34 2.51
CA HIS A 27 -6.26 5.60 3.11
C HIS A 27 -5.81 4.23 3.62
N VAL A 28 -5.11 3.45 2.79
CA VAL A 28 -4.61 2.13 3.19
C VAL A 28 -3.68 2.26 4.40
N GLU A 29 -2.73 3.20 4.36
CA GLU A 29 -1.77 3.41 5.43
C GLU A 29 -2.46 3.77 6.76
N ARG A 30 -3.46 4.65 6.73
CA ARG A 30 -4.26 4.98 7.93
C ARG A 30 -5.01 3.76 8.46
N MET A 31 -5.60 2.93 7.60
CA MET A 31 -6.32 1.74 8.05
C MET A 31 -5.34 0.73 8.66
N VAL A 32 -4.19 0.47 8.03
CA VAL A 32 -3.16 -0.41 8.60
C VAL A 32 -2.72 0.08 9.98
N GLN A 33 -2.47 1.39 10.14
CA GLN A 33 -2.12 1.97 11.44
C GLN A 33 -3.25 1.83 12.45
N TYR A 34 -4.49 2.17 12.07
CA TYR A 34 -5.66 2.07 12.93
C TYR A 34 -5.82 0.65 13.48
N TYR A 35 -5.78 -0.36 12.63
CA TYR A 35 -5.95 -1.75 13.06
C TYR A 35 -4.73 -2.28 13.83
N ALA A 36 -3.51 -1.86 13.50
CA ALA A 36 -2.33 -2.21 14.30
C ALA A 36 -2.41 -1.65 15.74
N HIS A 37 -3.03 -0.49 15.94
CA HIS A 37 -3.19 0.13 17.25
C HIS A 37 -4.41 -0.35 18.03
N HIS A 38 -5.50 -0.69 17.34
CA HIS A 38 -6.77 -1.04 17.97
C HIS A 38 -7.09 -2.54 18.00
N GLY A 39 -6.36 -3.37 17.25
CA GLY A 39 -6.50 -4.83 17.27
C GLY A 39 -7.96 -5.29 17.19
N ASP A 40 -8.35 -6.19 18.08
CA ASP A 40 -9.71 -6.76 18.18
C ASP A 40 -10.78 -5.72 18.61
N ALA A 41 -10.38 -4.57 19.16
CA ALA A 41 -11.32 -3.51 19.53
C ALA A 41 -11.93 -2.80 18.30
N ALA A 42 -11.40 -3.05 17.09
CA ALA A 42 -11.93 -2.52 15.84
C ALA A 42 -13.21 -3.25 15.34
N GLY A 43 -13.73 -4.24 16.08
CA GLY A 43 -15.07 -4.82 15.89
C GLY A 43 -15.20 -5.84 14.74
N SER A 44 -14.39 -5.72 13.69
CA SER A 44 -14.19 -6.77 12.68
C SER A 44 -12.70 -7.02 12.52
N GLY A 45 -12.26 -8.27 12.66
CA GLY A 45 -10.86 -8.64 12.49
C GLY A 45 -10.25 -8.04 11.21
N PHE A 46 -8.98 -7.66 11.28
CA PHE A 46 -8.29 -7.05 10.16
C PHE A 46 -8.01 -8.08 9.05
N ASP A 47 -8.66 -7.93 7.90
CA ASP A 47 -8.44 -8.81 6.75
C ASP A 47 -7.16 -8.43 5.98
N TYR A 48 -6.04 -9.04 6.41
CA TYR A 48 -4.73 -8.87 5.76
C TYR A 48 -4.74 -9.25 4.27
N ALA A 49 -5.53 -10.25 3.86
CA ALA A 49 -5.58 -10.70 2.47
C ALA A 49 -6.28 -9.67 1.58
N TYR A 50 -7.39 -9.10 2.04
CA TYR A 50 -8.09 -8.01 1.38
C TYR A 50 -7.17 -6.81 1.15
N TRP A 51 -6.46 -6.35 2.20
CA TRP A 51 -5.57 -5.19 2.08
C TRP A 51 -4.37 -5.45 1.18
N ARG A 52 -3.80 -6.67 1.19
CA ARG A 52 -2.75 -7.08 0.25
C ARG A 52 -3.24 -7.02 -1.20
N LYS A 53 -4.45 -7.53 -1.46
CA LYS A 53 -5.06 -7.48 -2.80
C LYS A 53 -5.30 -6.04 -3.25
N ARG A 54 -5.76 -5.16 -2.34
CA ARG A 54 -5.99 -3.75 -2.64
C ARG A 54 -4.70 -3.00 -3.01
N LEU A 55 -3.59 -3.26 -2.30
CA LEU A 55 -2.29 -2.66 -2.62
C LEU A 55 -1.76 -3.10 -3.99
N ARG A 56 -1.93 -4.38 -4.34
CA ARG A 56 -1.58 -4.89 -5.68
C ARG A 56 -2.42 -4.21 -6.78
N ALA A 57 -3.72 -4.06 -6.54
CA ALA A 57 -4.59 -3.34 -7.48
C ALA A 57 -4.15 -1.88 -7.69
N VAL A 58 -3.69 -1.18 -6.64
CA VAL A 58 -3.11 0.17 -6.79
C VAL A 58 -1.85 0.13 -7.67
N ALA A 59 -0.96 -0.84 -7.47
CA ALA A 59 0.24 -0.98 -8.28
C ALA A 59 -0.04 -1.28 -9.77
N GLU A 60 -1.14 -1.98 -10.04
CA GLU A 60 -1.58 -2.33 -11.40
C GLU A 60 -2.40 -1.23 -12.08
N THR A 61 -3.05 -0.34 -11.32
CA THR A 61 -3.99 0.67 -11.84
C THR A 61 -3.31 2.01 -12.14
N TYR A 62 -2.27 2.38 -11.39
CA TYR A 62 -1.68 3.72 -11.44
C TYR A 62 -0.25 3.71 -11.96
N ASP A 63 0.13 4.79 -12.65
CA ASP A 63 1.50 5.01 -13.12
C ASP A 63 2.38 5.50 -11.98
N LEU A 64 2.75 4.59 -11.08
CA LEU A 64 3.38 4.93 -9.81
C LEU A 64 4.79 5.48 -9.98
N VAL A 65 5.06 6.57 -9.28
CA VAL A 65 6.43 7.09 -9.11
C VAL A 65 7.23 6.25 -8.11
N ALA A 66 8.55 6.37 -8.13
CA ALA A 66 9.46 5.56 -7.29
C ALA A 66 9.10 5.61 -5.79
N THR A 67 8.75 6.80 -5.27
CA THR A 67 8.35 6.95 -3.87
C THR A 67 7.06 6.20 -3.53
N GLN A 68 6.07 6.22 -4.42
CA GLN A 68 4.81 5.49 -4.23
C GLN A 68 5.03 3.97 -4.29
N ARG A 69 5.89 3.49 -5.20
CA ARG A 69 6.28 2.07 -5.25
C ARG A 69 6.95 1.62 -3.96
N LYS A 70 7.86 2.42 -3.41
CA LYS A 70 8.49 2.16 -2.10
C LYS A 70 7.46 2.10 -0.98
N ARG A 71 6.49 3.01 -0.95
CA ARG A 71 5.38 2.99 0.03
C ARG A 71 4.58 1.69 -0.06
N ILE A 72 4.23 1.25 -1.27
CA ILE A 72 3.49 -0.02 -1.46
C ILE A 72 4.29 -1.21 -0.93
N VAL A 73 5.58 -1.32 -1.25
CA VAL A 73 6.43 -2.41 -0.75
C VAL A 73 6.47 -2.41 0.77
N GLY A 74 6.70 -1.25 1.40
CA GLY A 74 6.72 -1.14 2.86
C GLY A 74 5.38 -1.50 3.52
N LEU A 75 4.26 -1.14 2.91
CA LEU A 75 2.94 -1.53 3.39
C LEU A 75 2.68 -3.03 3.23
N LEU A 76 3.11 -3.65 2.12
CA LEU A 76 3.01 -5.09 1.91
C LEU A 76 3.83 -5.88 2.94
N ASP A 77 5.08 -5.46 3.16
CA ASP A 77 5.97 -6.07 4.16
C ASP A 77 5.37 -5.96 5.57
N ARG A 78 4.78 -4.81 5.90
CA ARG A 78 4.11 -4.61 7.20
C ARG A 78 2.90 -5.53 7.35
N LEU A 79 2.03 -5.60 6.34
CA LEU A 79 0.88 -6.50 6.35
C LEU A 79 1.28 -7.97 6.51
N GLU A 80 2.39 -8.38 5.90
CA GLU A 80 2.94 -9.73 6.05
C GLU A 80 3.42 -10.00 7.48
N ARG A 81 4.18 -9.07 8.07
CA ARG A 81 4.64 -9.18 9.46
C ARG A 81 3.47 -9.21 10.44
N ASP A 82 2.52 -8.29 10.29
CA ASP A 82 1.38 -8.17 11.18
C ASP A 82 0.48 -9.41 11.07
N ALA A 83 0.29 -9.97 9.86
CA ALA A 83 -0.42 -11.23 9.66
C ALA A 83 0.25 -12.39 10.42
N LEU A 84 1.58 -12.53 10.29
CA LEU A 84 2.34 -13.57 11.02
C LEU A 84 2.25 -13.41 12.54
N LEU A 85 2.22 -12.18 13.04
CA LEU A 85 2.07 -11.89 14.47
C LEU A 85 0.65 -12.17 14.97
N SER A 86 -0.36 -11.96 14.13
CA SER A 86 -1.75 -12.29 14.46
C SER A 86 -2.04 -13.79 14.47
N LEU A 87 -1.22 -14.62 13.80
CA LEU A 87 -1.34 -16.06 13.87
C LEU A 87 -0.96 -16.56 15.27
N PRO A 88 -1.69 -17.58 15.79
CA PRO A 88 -1.32 -18.21 17.04
C PRO A 88 0.07 -18.87 16.91
N PRO A 89 0.84 -19.00 18.01
CA PRO A 89 2.26 -19.36 17.96
C PRO A 89 2.58 -20.68 17.23
N HIS A 90 1.63 -21.61 17.15
CA HIS A 90 1.78 -22.92 16.52
C HIS A 90 1.61 -22.91 14.99
N GLU A 91 1.15 -21.79 14.41
CA GLU A 91 0.99 -21.63 12.94
C GLU A 91 2.08 -20.74 12.33
N ARG A 92 3.05 -20.29 13.12
CA ARG A 92 4.20 -19.47 12.69
C ARG A 92 5.39 -20.38 12.32
N VAL A 93 5.32 -21.10 11.19
CA VAL A 93 6.39 -22.01 10.72
C VAL A 93 6.86 -21.63 9.34
#